data_AF-A0A958DN86-F1
#
_entry.id   AF-A0A958DN86-F1
#
_cell.length_a   1.000
_cell.length_b   1.000
_cell.length_c   1.000
_cell.angle_alpha   90.00
_cell.angle_beta   90.00
_cell.angle_gamma   90.00
#
_symmetry.space_group_name_H-M   'P 1'
#
loop_
_entity.id
_entity.type
_entity.pdbx_description
1 polymer ?
#
loop_
_entity_poly.entity_id
_entity_poly.type
_entity_poly.pdbx_seq_one_letter_code
_entity_poly.pdbx_strand_id
1 'polypeptide(L)'
;MPKQKPNIRDILLLLSIPGIGGGKVRQIFSIFNSADDVFRTPLKQLTRIDGIDTKTAQLLKSGGDERLVDQQLTQLEKEHARCVTIWDEQFPALLKKTAAPPVVLFYLGELPEIWSPMIGIVGTRMPTQYGRTVTEKLTAGLAEKGIDVVSGLARGIDTIAHTTAIQRGGRTFAVLGCGVDVIYPPENRRLHEQIQQNGAILSEYFIGAKPDAVNFPRRNRIISGMCLGILVVEAGAKSGALITANFALEQNREVFAVPGSIISQRSIGPNRLIQQGAKLVLDLDDILEEIAPKLVAREMQEKPLPPDLSDADKSLLIRLSNEPCHIDQLVLELDQSPAVLLGQLLRLELTGLVKQLSGKMFIRL
;
A
#
# COMPACT_ATOMS: atom_id res chain seq x y z
N MET A 1 15.89 5.90 6.49
CA MET A 1 15.89 5.54 5.06
C MET A 1 17.34 5.24 4.67
N PRO A 2 17.62 4.18 3.89
CA PRO A 2 18.99 3.90 3.43
C PRO A 2 19.52 5.08 2.59
N LYS A 3 20.85 5.24 2.55
CA LYS A 3 21.52 6.26 1.71
C LYS A 3 21.36 5.98 0.20
N GLN A 4 21.16 4.72 -0.17
CA GLN A 4 20.95 4.25 -1.54
C GLN A 4 19.87 3.16 -1.55
N LYS A 5 19.05 3.09 -2.60
CA LYS A 5 18.06 2.02 -2.77
C LYS A 5 18.77 0.65 -2.74
N PRO A 6 18.38 -0.28 -1.84
CA PRO A 6 18.97 -1.62 -1.82
C PRO A 6 18.69 -2.40 -3.10
N ASN A 7 19.65 -3.24 -3.52
CA ASN A 7 19.46 -4.13 -4.65
C ASN A 7 18.38 -5.18 -4.31
N ILE A 8 17.52 -5.51 -5.28
CA ILE A 8 16.51 -6.57 -5.11
C ILE A 8 17.12 -7.89 -4.69
N ARG A 9 18.30 -8.26 -5.22
CA ARG A 9 19.01 -9.49 -4.83
C ARG A 9 19.28 -9.52 -3.34
N ASP A 10 19.78 -8.42 -2.77
CA ASP A 10 20.08 -8.33 -1.34
C ASP A 10 18.81 -8.42 -0.48
N ILE A 11 17.72 -7.81 -0.94
CA ILE A 11 16.41 -7.90 -0.26
C ILE A 11 15.94 -9.35 -0.23
N LEU A 12 15.98 -10.05 -1.37
CA LEU A 12 15.56 -11.45 -1.47
C LEU A 12 16.48 -12.37 -0.66
N LEU A 13 17.79 -12.09 -0.60
CA LEU A 13 18.74 -12.85 0.21
C LEU A 13 18.44 -12.74 1.70
N LEU A 14 18.09 -11.55 2.20
CA LEU A 14 17.72 -11.42 3.62
C LEU A 14 16.36 -12.05 3.91
N LEU A 15 15.40 -11.97 2.99
CA LEU A 15 14.08 -12.60 3.12
C LEU A 15 14.11 -14.13 3.02
N SER A 16 15.14 -14.71 2.37
CA SER A 16 15.28 -16.17 2.29
C SER A 16 15.71 -16.80 3.62
N ILE A 17 16.22 -16.01 4.56
CA ILE A 17 16.64 -16.48 5.87
C ILE A 17 15.41 -16.72 6.76
N PRO A 18 15.15 -17.97 7.19
CA PRO A 18 13.99 -18.27 8.03
C PRO A 18 13.99 -17.45 9.32
N GLY A 19 12.89 -16.74 9.59
CA GLY A 19 12.76 -15.89 10.79
C GLY A 19 13.21 -14.43 10.59
N ILE A 20 13.68 -14.06 9.40
CA ILE A 20 13.94 -12.68 8.99
C ILE A 20 12.77 -12.19 8.13
N GLY A 21 11.85 -11.45 8.76
CA GLY A 21 10.71 -10.83 8.08
C GLY A 21 11.02 -9.42 7.57
N GLY A 22 10.11 -8.86 6.76
CA GLY A 22 10.28 -7.53 6.15
C GLY A 22 10.57 -6.39 7.14
N GLY A 23 10.03 -6.44 8.36
CA GLY A 23 10.36 -5.46 9.41
C GLY A 23 11.85 -5.42 9.74
N LYS A 24 12.45 -6.60 9.95
CA LYS A 24 13.89 -6.73 10.20
C LYS A 24 14.71 -6.31 8.98
N VAL A 25 14.28 -6.67 7.77
CA VAL A 25 14.95 -6.26 6.53
C VAL A 25 15.03 -4.74 6.40
N ARG A 26 13.93 -4.02 6.68
CA ARG A 26 13.94 -2.54 6.67
C ARG A 26 14.91 -1.96 7.68
N GLN A 27 14.95 -2.55 8.88
CA GLN A 27 15.84 -2.09 9.94
C GLN A 27 17.30 -2.33 9.58
N ILE A 28 17.63 -3.49 9.02
CA ILE A 28 18.96 -3.82 8.53
C ILE A 28 19.41 -2.80 7.48
N PHE A 29 18.60 -2.55 6.46
CA PHE A 29 18.93 -1.55 5.43
C PHE A 29 18.88 -0.10 5.92
N SER A 30 18.38 0.20 7.12
CA SER A 30 18.55 1.54 7.69
C SER A 30 19.98 1.82 8.14
N ILE A 31 20.79 0.77 8.31
CA ILE A 31 22.17 0.81 8.82
C ILE A 31 23.18 0.37 7.75
N PHE A 32 22.87 -0.71 7.03
CA PHE A 32 23.73 -1.32 6.01
C PHE A 32 23.29 -0.96 4.59
N ASN A 33 24.24 -0.95 3.66
CA ASN A 33 23.95 -0.66 2.25
C ASN A 33 23.72 -1.93 1.42
N SER A 34 24.27 -3.07 1.83
CA SER A 34 24.16 -4.36 1.14
C SER A 34 23.96 -5.54 2.09
N ALA A 35 23.52 -6.68 1.59
CA ALA A 35 23.43 -7.91 2.38
C ALA A 35 24.82 -8.47 2.75
N ASP A 36 25.82 -8.32 1.87
CA ASP A 36 27.20 -8.75 2.11
C ASP A 36 27.82 -8.03 3.32
N ASP A 37 27.55 -6.72 3.49
CA ASP A 37 27.99 -5.97 4.67
C ASP A 37 27.44 -6.58 5.97
N VAL A 38 26.18 -7.01 5.95
CA VAL A 38 25.52 -7.65 7.10
C VAL A 38 26.19 -8.98 7.41
N PHE A 39 26.43 -9.80 6.39
CA PHE A 39 27.04 -11.13 6.56
C PHE A 39 28.49 -11.05 7.02
N ARG A 40 29.24 -10.02 6.63
CA ARG A 40 30.63 -9.79 7.10
C ARG A 40 30.70 -9.22 8.51
N THR A 41 29.73 -8.40 8.92
CA THR A 41 29.71 -7.73 10.23
C THR A 41 29.81 -8.73 11.40
N PRO A 42 30.77 -8.59 12.35
CA PRO A 42 30.91 -9.52 13.46
C PRO A 42 29.64 -9.65 14.32
N LEU A 43 29.39 -10.86 14.85
CA LEU A 43 28.16 -11.16 15.62
C LEU A 43 27.94 -10.20 16.79
N LYS A 44 29.02 -9.83 17.51
CA LYS A 44 28.97 -8.86 18.61
C LYS A 44 28.47 -7.47 18.19
N GLN A 45 28.67 -7.07 16.94
CA GLN A 45 28.19 -5.80 16.42
C GLN A 45 26.73 -5.92 15.97
N LEU A 46 26.35 -7.04 15.34
CA LEU A 46 24.95 -7.31 14.97
C LEU A 46 24.01 -7.29 16.18
N THR A 47 24.42 -7.86 17.31
CA THR A 47 23.60 -7.88 18.54
C THR A 47 23.48 -6.53 19.24
N ARG A 48 24.22 -5.50 18.80
CA ARG A 48 24.06 -4.12 19.30
C ARG A 48 22.99 -3.34 18.56
N ILE A 49 22.49 -3.90 17.46
CA ILE A 49 21.41 -3.29 16.69
C ILE A 49 20.11 -3.63 17.38
N ASP A 50 19.31 -2.61 17.70
CA ASP A 50 17.99 -2.79 18.32
C ASP A 50 17.17 -3.83 17.54
N GLY A 51 16.41 -4.68 18.21
CA GLY A 51 15.58 -5.71 17.53
C GLY A 51 16.34 -6.88 16.88
N ILE A 52 17.68 -6.91 16.91
CA ILE A 52 18.50 -8.06 16.52
C ILE A 52 19.04 -8.73 17.77
N ASP A 53 18.34 -9.77 18.24
CA ASP A 53 18.81 -10.63 19.31
C ASP A 53 19.93 -11.58 18.84
N THR A 54 20.57 -12.27 19.79
CA THR A 54 21.64 -13.24 19.50
C THR A 54 21.21 -14.31 18.51
N LYS A 55 19.94 -14.77 18.59
CA LYS A 55 19.39 -15.77 17.67
C LYS A 55 19.27 -15.22 16.25
N THR A 56 18.77 -14.00 16.09
CA THR A 56 18.67 -13.31 14.79
C THR A 56 20.06 -13.05 14.21
N ALA A 57 21.02 -12.61 15.02
CA ALA A 57 22.39 -12.39 14.56
C ALA A 57 23.05 -13.69 14.07
N GLN A 58 22.79 -14.83 14.72
CA GLN A 58 23.24 -16.15 14.26
C GLN A 58 22.61 -16.54 12.91
N LEU A 59 21.31 -16.30 12.74
CA LEU A 59 20.60 -16.55 11.47
C LEU A 59 21.14 -15.67 10.33
N LEU A 60 21.45 -14.40 10.60
CA LEU A 60 22.11 -13.54 9.61
C LEU A 60 23.50 -14.06 9.24
N LYS A 61 24.24 -14.61 10.22
CA LYS A 61 25.57 -15.19 9.98
C LYS A 61 25.57 -16.50 9.21
N SER A 62 24.48 -17.26 9.21
CA SER A 62 24.39 -18.45 8.33
C SER A 62 24.26 -18.10 6.85
N GLY A 63 24.06 -16.81 6.51
CA GLY A 63 23.88 -16.36 5.14
C GLY A 63 22.48 -16.64 4.60
N GLY A 64 22.16 -16.01 3.47
CA GLY A 64 20.93 -16.25 2.70
C GLY A 64 21.09 -17.40 1.70
N ASP A 65 19.96 -17.94 1.23
CA ASP A 65 19.94 -18.95 0.18
C ASP A 65 20.10 -18.31 -1.21
N GLU A 66 21.34 -18.23 -1.71
CA GLU A 66 21.63 -17.67 -3.03
C GLU A 66 20.96 -18.44 -4.17
N ARG A 67 20.87 -19.77 -4.04
CA ARG A 67 20.23 -20.61 -5.06
C ARG A 67 18.74 -20.30 -5.16
N LEU A 68 18.07 -20.12 -4.03
CA LEU A 68 16.67 -19.70 -4.02
C LEU A 68 16.50 -18.33 -4.67
N VAL A 69 17.40 -17.37 -4.41
CA VAL A 69 17.32 -16.03 -5.02
C VAL A 69 17.50 -16.09 -6.52
N ASP A 70 18.48 -16.86 -7.04
CA ASP A 70 18.66 -17.06 -8.47
C ASP A 70 17.43 -17.71 -9.12
N GLN A 71 16.84 -18.70 -8.44
CA GLN A 71 15.59 -19.31 -8.87
C GLN A 71 14.44 -18.31 -8.91
N GLN A 72 14.29 -17.46 -7.89
CA GLN A 72 13.23 -16.45 -7.84
C GLN A 72 13.38 -15.41 -8.96
N LEU A 73 14.60 -14.91 -9.20
CA LEU A 73 14.85 -13.96 -10.29
C LEU A 73 14.56 -14.58 -11.66
N THR A 74 15.00 -15.82 -11.89
CA THR A 74 14.70 -16.56 -13.13
C THR A 74 13.19 -16.80 -13.29
N GLN A 75 12.49 -17.09 -12.20
CA GLN A 75 11.06 -17.37 -12.24
C GLN A 75 10.22 -16.11 -12.45
N LEU A 76 10.66 -14.95 -11.94
CA LEU A 76 10.04 -13.67 -12.27
C LEU A 76 10.04 -13.42 -13.78
N GLU A 77 11.19 -13.62 -14.43
CA GLU A 77 11.31 -13.49 -15.89
C GLU A 77 10.40 -14.47 -16.62
N LYS A 78 10.41 -15.75 -16.21
CA LYS A 78 9.64 -16.83 -16.83
C LYS A 78 8.13 -16.61 -16.74
N GLU A 79 7.65 -16.17 -15.58
CA GLU A 79 6.21 -15.94 -15.35
C GLU A 79 5.77 -14.53 -15.79
N HIS A 80 6.67 -13.74 -16.39
CA HIS A 80 6.46 -12.33 -16.73
C HIS A 80 6.00 -11.48 -15.52
N ALA A 81 6.38 -11.91 -14.33
CA ALA A 81 6.13 -11.22 -13.08
C ALA A 81 7.22 -10.17 -12.83
N ARG A 82 6.83 -9.08 -12.19
CA ARG A 82 7.71 -7.99 -11.79
C ARG A 82 7.69 -7.86 -10.28
N CYS A 83 8.56 -7.01 -9.74
CA CYS A 83 8.54 -6.68 -8.33
C CYS A 83 8.77 -5.20 -8.10
N VAL A 84 8.19 -4.68 -7.03
CA VAL A 84 8.35 -3.32 -6.54
C VAL A 84 8.71 -3.37 -5.06
N THR A 85 9.67 -2.56 -4.63
CA THR A 85 10.17 -2.53 -3.26
C THR A 85 9.66 -1.31 -2.52
N ILE A 86 9.67 -1.33 -1.19
CA ILE A 86 9.25 -0.17 -0.38
C ILE A 86 10.07 1.12 -0.65
N TRP A 87 11.25 0.97 -1.25
CA TRP A 87 12.13 2.07 -1.64
C TRP A 87 11.84 2.63 -3.04
N ASP A 88 10.96 1.98 -3.81
CA ASP A 88 10.52 2.45 -5.12
C ASP A 88 9.44 3.52 -5.01
N GLU A 89 9.45 4.45 -5.97
CA GLU A 89 8.41 5.49 -6.10
C GLU A 89 7.06 4.89 -6.47
N GLN A 90 7.05 3.84 -7.31
CA GLN A 90 5.84 3.12 -7.69
C GLN A 90 5.21 2.30 -6.55
N PHE A 91 5.87 2.16 -5.40
CA PHE A 91 5.30 1.42 -4.26
C PHE A 91 4.10 2.18 -3.67
N PRO A 92 2.96 1.52 -3.37
CA PRO A 92 1.76 2.22 -2.94
C PRO A 92 2.01 3.09 -1.69
N ALA A 93 1.86 4.40 -1.84
CA ALA A 93 2.25 5.38 -0.82
C ALA A 93 1.47 5.19 0.49
N LEU A 94 0.18 4.86 0.42
CA LEU A 94 -0.64 4.55 1.59
C LEU A 94 -0.14 3.30 2.32
N LEU A 95 0.21 2.24 1.58
CA LEU A 95 0.72 1.01 2.16
C LEU A 95 2.05 1.23 2.87
N LYS A 96 2.93 2.04 2.27
CA LYS A 96 4.24 2.42 2.84
C LYS A 96 4.13 3.07 4.22
N LYS A 97 3.03 3.79 4.48
CA LYS A 97 2.76 4.49 5.76
C LYS A 97 2.17 3.59 6.85
N THR A 98 1.86 2.32 6.56
CA THR A 98 1.34 1.39 7.56
C THR A 98 2.43 0.99 8.58
N ALA A 99 2.05 0.38 9.71
CA ALA A 99 3.00 -0.06 10.74
C ALA A 99 3.91 -1.20 10.24
N ALA A 100 3.39 -2.07 9.38
CA ALA A 100 4.08 -3.24 8.85
C ALA A 100 3.92 -3.36 7.33
N PRO A 101 4.49 -2.46 6.51
CA PRO A 101 4.48 -2.58 5.06
C PRO A 101 5.30 -3.81 4.63
N PRO A 102 4.95 -4.48 3.52
CA PRO A 102 5.85 -5.43 2.90
C PRO A 102 7.09 -4.70 2.34
N VAL A 103 8.25 -5.37 2.31
CA VAL A 103 9.48 -4.80 1.73
C VAL A 103 9.54 -4.95 0.22
N VAL A 104 8.89 -5.99 -0.30
CA VAL A 104 8.77 -6.31 -1.71
C VAL A 104 7.35 -6.76 -1.97
N LEU A 105 6.79 -6.32 -3.10
CA LEU A 105 5.58 -6.84 -3.69
C LEU A 105 5.93 -7.39 -5.06
N PHE A 106 5.63 -8.67 -5.27
CA PHE A 106 5.62 -9.30 -6.59
C PHE A 106 4.29 -8.99 -7.26
N TYR A 107 4.32 -8.81 -8.58
CA TYR A 107 3.09 -8.52 -9.30
C TYR A 107 3.05 -9.06 -10.73
N LEU A 108 1.82 -9.33 -11.18
CA LEU A 108 1.43 -9.57 -12.58
C LEU A 108 0.47 -8.48 -13.03
N GLY A 109 0.55 -8.07 -14.30
CA GLY A 109 -0.17 -6.91 -14.83
C GLY A 109 0.66 -5.62 -14.76
N GLU A 110 -0.01 -4.48 -14.68
CA GLU A 110 0.62 -3.16 -14.68
C GLU A 110 0.32 -2.38 -13.40
N LEU A 111 1.36 -1.79 -12.82
CA LEU A 111 1.20 -0.80 -11.75
C LEU A 111 1.04 0.57 -12.38
N PRO A 112 0.13 1.41 -11.86
CA PRO A 112 0.02 2.77 -12.36
C PRO A 112 1.23 3.60 -11.93
N GLU A 113 1.65 4.55 -12.77
CA GLU A 113 2.67 5.54 -12.39
C GLU A 113 2.18 6.42 -11.22
N ILE A 114 0.90 6.80 -11.28
CA ILE A 114 0.21 7.55 -10.24
C ILE A 114 -0.99 6.72 -9.77
N TRP A 115 -0.95 6.30 -8.51
CA TRP A 115 -2.01 5.54 -7.89
C TRP A 115 -3.29 6.38 -7.80
N SER A 116 -4.43 5.89 -8.30
CA SER A 116 -5.70 6.54 -7.97
C SER A 116 -6.11 6.24 -6.53
N PRO A 117 -7.07 7.00 -5.97
CA PRO A 117 -7.77 6.59 -4.77
C PRO A 117 -8.32 5.16 -4.90
N MET A 118 -8.22 4.39 -3.82
CA MET A 118 -8.61 2.98 -3.79
C MET A 118 -9.58 2.71 -2.65
N ILE A 119 -10.61 1.91 -2.91
CA ILE A 119 -11.49 1.32 -1.90
C ILE A 119 -11.34 -0.19 -1.92
N GLY A 120 -11.14 -0.76 -0.74
CA GLY A 120 -11.11 -2.22 -0.61
C GLY A 120 -12.51 -2.76 -0.38
N ILE A 121 -12.93 -3.76 -1.14
CA ILE A 121 -14.27 -4.37 -0.99
C ILE A 121 -14.10 -5.81 -0.55
N VAL A 122 -14.68 -6.16 0.60
CA VAL A 122 -14.52 -7.50 1.19
C VAL A 122 -15.84 -8.04 1.72
N GLY A 123 -15.93 -9.37 1.81
CA GLY A 123 -17.06 -9.99 2.48
C GLY A 123 -17.06 -11.51 2.45
N THR A 124 -18.26 -12.06 2.52
CA THR A 124 -18.50 -13.50 2.60
C THR A 124 -18.16 -14.20 1.28
N ARG A 125 -17.69 -15.44 1.41
CA ARG A 125 -17.45 -16.33 0.26
C ARG A 125 -18.73 -16.85 -0.38
N MET A 126 -19.86 -16.73 0.32
CA MET A 126 -21.18 -17.19 -0.13
C MET A 126 -22.22 -16.08 0.07
N PRO A 127 -22.21 -15.04 -0.79
CA PRO A 127 -23.11 -13.91 -0.65
C PRO A 127 -24.54 -14.27 -1.01
N THR A 128 -25.49 -13.60 -0.35
CA THR A 128 -26.90 -13.62 -0.74
C THR A 128 -27.11 -12.87 -2.06
N GLN A 129 -28.29 -13.01 -2.68
CA GLN A 129 -28.63 -12.19 -3.84
C GLN A 129 -28.55 -10.69 -3.53
N TYR A 130 -28.98 -10.30 -2.32
CA TYR A 130 -28.82 -8.93 -1.83
C TYR A 130 -27.35 -8.50 -1.81
N GLY A 131 -26.48 -9.29 -1.17
CA GLY A 131 -25.05 -8.99 -1.11
C GLY A 131 -24.40 -8.89 -2.50
N ARG A 132 -24.81 -9.72 -3.46
CA ARG A 132 -24.36 -9.63 -4.86
C ARG A 132 -24.76 -8.31 -5.49
N THR A 133 -26.05 -7.99 -5.49
CA THR A 133 -26.59 -6.77 -6.11
C THR A 133 -26.01 -5.51 -5.48
N VAL A 134 -25.84 -5.47 -4.16
CA VAL A 134 -25.23 -4.31 -3.50
C VAL A 134 -23.75 -4.18 -3.86
N THR A 135 -22.99 -5.29 -3.87
CA THR A 135 -21.59 -5.26 -4.29
C THR A 135 -21.47 -4.74 -5.72
N GLU A 136 -22.28 -5.25 -6.65
CA GLU A 136 -22.30 -4.81 -8.05
C GLU A 136 -22.63 -3.32 -8.14
N LYS A 137 -23.69 -2.85 -7.46
CA LYS A 137 -24.11 -1.44 -7.47
C LYS A 137 -22.99 -0.51 -6.98
N LEU A 138 -22.43 -0.78 -5.80
CA LEU A 138 -21.43 0.10 -5.19
C LEU A 138 -20.10 0.05 -5.94
N THR A 139 -19.68 -1.14 -6.39
CA THR A 139 -18.45 -1.29 -7.16
C THR A 139 -18.55 -0.57 -8.51
N ALA A 140 -19.70 -0.67 -9.19
CA ALA A 140 -19.91 0.03 -10.45
C ALA A 140 -19.81 1.55 -10.28
N GLY A 141 -20.45 2.08 -9.23
CA GLY A 141 -20.37 3.50 -8.90
C GLY A 141 -18.94 3.96 -8.62
N LEU A 142 -18.15 3.18 -7.86
CA LEU A 142 -16.73 3.49 -7.60
C LEU A 142 -15.91 3.53 -8.89
N ALA A 143 -16.07 2.52 -9.75
CA ALA A 143 -15.37 2.43 -11.04
C ALA A 143 -15.71 3.62 -11.96
N GLU A 144 -16.99 4.00 -12.05
CA GLU A 144 -17.46 5.15 -12.85
C GLU A 144 -16.92 6.49 -12.34
N LYS A 145 -16.54 6.57 -11.06
CA LYS A 145 -15.89 7.74 -10.45
C LYS A 145 -14.36 7.69 -10.53
N GLY A 146 -13.77 6.70 -11.19
CA GLY A 146 -12.33 6.54 -11.31
C GLY A 146 -11.63 6.10 -10.02
N ILE A 147 -12.38 5.52 -9.08
CA ILE A 147 -11.84 4.95 -7.84
C ILE A 147 -11.54 3.47 -8.08
N ASP A 148 -10.28 3.09 -7.90
CA ASP A 148 -9.84 1.72 -8.14
C ASP A 148 -10.30 0.79 -7.01
N VAL A 149 -10.53 -0.48 -7.33
CA VAL A 149 -11.05 -1.47 -6.39
C VAL A 149 -9.95 -2.44 -5.97
N VAL A 150 -9.75 -2.66 -4.66
CA VAL A 150 -8.79 -3.65 -4.15
C VAL A 150 -9.55 -4.78 -3.45
N SER A 151 -9.19 -6.03 -3.69
CA SER A 151 -9.82 -7.15 -2.99
C SER A 151 -8.96 -8.41 -2.94
N GLY A 152 -9.58 -9.48 -2.45
CA GLY A 152 -8.92 -10.69 -2.03
C GLY A 152 -8.68 -11.73 -3.12
N LEU A 153 -9.35 -11.58 -4.27
CA LEU A 153 -9.63 -12.67 -5.22
C LEU A 153 -10.27 -13.91 -4.56
N ALA A 154 -10.84 -13.80 -3.36
CA ALA A 154 -11.58 -14.92 -2.77
C ALA A 154 -12.89 -15.15 -3.54
N ARG A 155 -13.53 -16.30 -3.30
CA ARG A 155 -14.91 -16.53 -3.76
C ARG A 155 -15.85 -15.47 -3.20
N GLY A 156 -16.99 -15.26 -3.85
CA GLY A 156 -18.08 -14.45 -3.31
C GLY A 156 -17.88 -12.96 -3.56
N ILE A 157 -17.98 -12.14 -2.51
CA ILE A 157 -17.94 -10.67 -2.61
C ILE A 157 -16.69 -10.18 -3.35
N ASP A 158 -15.52 -10.73 -3.05
CA ASP A 158 -14.26 -10.35 -3.69
C ASP A 158 -14.27 -10.61 -5.20
N THR A 159 -14.70 -11.80 -5.65
CA THR A 159 -14.88 -12.12 -7.08
C THR A 159 -15.81 -11.12 -7.75
N ILE A 160 -16.95 -10.81 -7.11
CA ILE A 160 -17.97 -9.91 -7.67
C ILE A 160 -17.40 -8.50 -7.82
N ALA A 161 -16.72 -7.99 -6.79
CA ALA A 161 -16.09 -6.67 -6.82
C ALA A 161 -15.08 -6.55 -7.97
N HIS A 162 -14.17 -7.51 -8.12
CA HIS A 162 -13.22 -7.49 -9.23
C HIS A 162 -13.91 -7.57 -10.60
N THR A 163 -14.86 -8.50 -10.76
CA THR A 163 -15.59 -8.67 -12.03
C THR A 163 -16.37 -7.41 -12.41
N THR A 164 -17.08 -6.80 -11.46
CA THR A 164 -17.85 -5.58 -11.72
C THR A 164 -16.96 -4.40 -12.04
N ALA A 165 -15.84 -4.20 -11.33
CA ALA A 165 -14.90 -3.13 -11.62
C ALA A 165 -14.41 -3.20 -13.08
N ILE A 166 -14.00 -4.39 -13.52
CA ILE A 166 -13.55 -4.65 -14.90
C ILE A 166 -14.68 -4.40 -15.91
N GLN A 167 -15.88 -4.91 -15.65
CA GLN A 167 -17.04 -4.72 -16.55
C GLN A 167 -17.43 -3.26 -16.74
N ARG A 168 -17.09 -2.40 -15.78
CA ARG A 168 -17.34 -0.95 -15.83
C ARG A 168 -16.13 -0.14 -16.33
N GLY A 169 -15.09 -0.82 -16.82
CA GLY A 169 -13.87 -0.18 -17.33
C GLY A 169 -12.99 0.44 -16.24
N GLY A 170 -13.25 0.13 -14.96
CA GLY A 170 -12.41 0.54 -13.84
C GLY A 170 -11.23 -0.41 -13.64
N ARG A 171 -10.21 0.05 -12.92
CA ARG A 171 -9.07 -0.81 -12.57
C ARG A 171 -9.31 -1.54 -11.27
N THR A 172 -8.65 -2.70 -11.14
CA THR A 172 -8.73 -3.46 -9.91
C THR A 172 -7.43 -4.17 -9.54
N PHE A 173 -7.18 -4.30 -8.24
CA PHE A 173 -5.97 -4.90 -7.68
C PHE A 173 -6.31 -6.07 -6.78
N ALA A 174 -5.89 -7.28 -7.17
CA ALA A 174 -6.04 -8.46 -6.34
C ALA A 174 -4.76 -8.66 -5.53
N VAL A 175 -4.85 -8.64 -4.21
CA VAL A 175 -3.72 -9.10 -3.39
C VAL A 175 -3.84 -10.63 -3.23
N LEU A 176 -2.78 -11.39 -2.96
CA LEU A 176 -2.84 -12.84 -2.78
C LEU A 176 -2.11 -13.31 -1.52
N GLY A 177 -2.60 -14.40 -0.92
CA GLY A 177 -1.97 -15.10 0.20
C GLY A 177 -1.00 -16.22 -0.22
N CYS A 178 -0.60 -16.19 -1.49
CA CYS A 178 0.26 -17.16 -2.18
C CYS A 178 1.07 -16.41 -3.26
N GLY A 179 1.95 -17.10 -3.97
CA GLY A 179 2.68 -16.52 -5.11
C GLY A 179 1.72 -15.96 -6.16
N VAL A 180 2.12 -14.92 -6.89
CA VAL A 180 1.26 -14.29 -7.91
C VAL A 180 0.92 -15.21 -9.08
N ASP A 181 1.81 -16.17 -9.35
CA ASP A 181 1.69 -17.26 -10.32
C ASP A 181 0.71 -18.37 -9.88
N VAL A 182 0.36 -18.41 -8.60
CA VAL A 182 -0.47 -19.47 -8.03
C VAL A 182 -1.93 -19.02 -7.99
N ILE A 183 -2.75 -19.61 -8.87
CA ILE A 183 -4.18 -19.30 -8.95
C ILE A 183 -4.94 -19.96 -7.81
N TYR A 184 -5.45 -19.16 -6.88
CA TYR A 184 -6.32 -19.61 -5.80
C TYR A 184 -7.43 -18.58 -5.52
N PRO A 185 -8.72 -18.97 -5.60
CA PRO A 185 -9.24 -20.31 -5.89
C PRO A 185 -9.15 -20.67 -7.40
N PRO A 186 -9.07 -21.96 -7.77
CA PRO A 186 -8.89 -22.38 -9.17
C PRO A 186 -9.96 -21.87 -10.15
N GLU A 187 -11.21 -21.77 -9.71
CA GLU A 187 -12.33 -21.26 -10.50
C GLU A 187 -12.19 -19.78 -10.89
N ASN A 188 -11.38 -19.00 -10.16
CA ASN A 188 -11.11 -17.59 -10.49
C ASN A 188 -9.98 -17.44 -11.53
N ARG A 189 -9.54 -18.52 -12.22
CA ARG A 189 -8.49 -18.45 -13.25
C ARG A 189 -8.73 -17.38 -14.32
N ARG A 190 -9.91 -17.34 -14.92
CA ARG A 190 -10.25 -16.34 -15.94
C ARG A 190 -10.22 -14.93 -15.38
N LEU A 191 -10.73 -14.75 -14.16
CA LEU A 191 -10.73 -13.46 -13.49
C LEU A 191 -9.29 -13.00 -13.16
N HIS A 192 -8.43 -13.91 -12.72
CA HIS A 192 -7.00 -13.65 -12.51
C HIS A 192 -6.37 -13.08 -13.79
N GLU A 193 -6.56 -13.72 -14.94
CA GLU A 193 -6.07 -13.23 -16.24
C GLU A 193 -6.66 -11.86 -16.60
N GLN A 194 -7.96 -11.64 -16.37
CA GLN A 194 -8.61 -10.36 -16.65
C GLN A 194 -8.10 -9.22 -15.75
N ILE A 195 -7.77 -9.49 -14.49
CA ILE A 195 -7.21 -8.49 -13.57
C ILE A 195 -5.83 -8.03 -14.06
N GLN A 196 -4.99 -8.93 -14.59
CA GLN A 196 -3.68 -8.55 -15.13
C GLN A 196 -3.79 -7.54 -16.29
N GLN A 197 -4.88 -7.60 -17.07
CA GLN A 197 -5.13 -6.67 -18.18
C GLN A 197 -5.72 -5.33 -17.73
N ASN A 198 -6.33 -5.28 -16.54
CA ASN A 198 -7.10 -4.13 -16.05
C ASN A 198 -6.59 -3.63 -14.68
N GLY A 199 -5.32 -3.89 -14.36
CA GLY A 199 -4.73 -3.60 -13.07
C GLY A 199 -3.60 -4.57 -12.76
N ALA A 200 -3.52 -5.03 -11.51
CA ALA A 200 -2.46 -5.94 -11.12
C ALA A 200 -2.86 -6.95 -10.03
N ILE A 201 -2.17 -8.08 -10.05
CA ILE A 201 -2.20 -9.09 -9.00
C ILE A 201 -0.93 -8.92 -8.18
N LEU A 202 -1.06 -8.82 -6.86
CA LEU A 202 0.00 -8.44 -5.94
C LEU A 202 0.20 -9.53 -4.89
N SER A 203 1.44 -9.82 -4.53
CA SER A 203 1.75 -10.70 -3.41
C SER A 203 3.04 -10.29 -2.72
N GLU A 204 3.12 -10.50 -1.41
CA GLU A 204 4.38 -10.42 -0.66
C GLU A 204 5.13 -11.76 -0.60
N TYR A 205 4.55 -12.82 -1.17
CA TYR A 205 5.13 -14.16 -1.15
C TYR A 205 5.88 -14.45 -2.44
N PHE A 206 6.98 -15.18 -2.33
CA PHE A 206 7.80 -15.65 -3.44
C PHE A 206 6.99 -16.36 -4.53
N ILE A 207 7.50 -16.31 -5.75
CA ILE A 207 6.94 -17.01 -6.90
C ILE A 207 6.93 -18.51 -6.58
N GLY A 208 5.81 -19.17 -6.86
CA GLY A 208 5.57 -20.59 -6.53
C GLY A 208 5.10 -20.85 -5.09
N ALA A 209 4.99 -19.83 -4.23
CA ALA A 209 4.51 -20.01 -2.86
C ALA A 209 3.07 -20.54 -2.84
N LYS A 210 2.86 -21.71 -2.24
CA LYS A 210 1.55 -22.37 -2.21
C LYS A 210 0.56 -21.67 -1.27
N PRO A 211 -0.75 -21.85 -1.47
CA PRO A 211 -1.77 -21.30 -0.58
C PRO A 211 -1.67 -21.93 0.82
N ASP A 212 -1.48 -21.08 1.82
CA ASP A 212 -1.48 -21.46 3.24
C ASP A 212 -2.58 -20.69 3.96
N ALA A 213 -3.40 -21.40 4.76
CA ALA A 213 -4.47 -20.82 5.56
C ALA A 213 -4.01 -19.64 6.42
N VAL A 214 -2.79 -19.69 6.96
CA VAL A 214 -2.23 -18.65 7.83
C VAL A 214 -1.88 -17.36 7.07
N ASN A 215 -1.64 -17.46 5.76
CA ASN A 215 -1.27 -16.32 4.94
C ASN A 215 -2.47 -15.44 4.58
N PHE A 216 -3.67 -16.00 4.45
CA PHE A 216 -4.83 -15.21 4.04
C PHE A 216 -5.19 -14.09 5.01
N PRO A 217 -5.27 -14.31 6.34
CA PRO A 217 -5.47 -13.21 7.29
C PRO A 217 -4.32 -12.20 7.27
N ARG A 218 -3.06 -12.66 7.21
CA ARG A 218 -1.88 -11.78 7.23
C ARG A 218 -1.85 -10.83 6.05
N ARG A 219 -2.20 -11.32 4.86
CA ARG A 219 -2.27 -10.52 3.65
C ARG A 219 -3.29 -9.39 3.75
N ASN A 220 -4.37 -9.53 4.52
CA ASN A 220 -5.46 -8.54 4.56
C ASN A 220 -5.00 -7.14 5.01
N ARG A 221 -3.87 -7.05 5.73
CA ARG A 221 -3.23 -5.76 6.05
C ARG A 221 -2.75 -5.00 4.81
N ILE A 222 -2.42 -5.70 3.72
CA ILE A 222 -1.99 -5.10 2.45
C ILE A 222 -3.20 -4.54 1.72
N ILE A 223 -4.32 -5.27 1.71
CA ILE A 223 -5.59 -4.80 1.11
C ILE A 223 -6.00 -3.48 1.74
N SER A 224 -6.15 -3.45 3.06
CA SER A 224 -6.46 -2.22 3.82
C SER A 224 -5.37 -1.16 3.69
N GLY A 225 -4.10 -1.56 3.69
CA GLY A 225 -2.97 -0.65 3.62
C GLY A 225 -2.93 0.18 2.35
N MET A 226 -3.38 -0.40 1.22
CA MET A 226 -3.46 0.28 -0.07
C MET A 226 -4.65 1.24 -0.20
N CYS A 227 -5.69 1.11 0.64
CA CYS A 227 -6.96 1.80 0.43
C CYS A 227 -7.14 3.02 1.34
N LEU A 228 -8.03 3.94 0.94
CA LEU A 228 -8.53 5.01 1.82
C LEU A 228 -9.55 4.49 2.83
N GLY A 229 -10.27 3.42 2.47
CA GLY A 229 -11.21 2.73 3.32
C GLY A 229 -11.57 1.34 2.82
N ILE A 230 -12.22 0.56 3.69
CA ILE A 230 -12.69 -0.81 3.42
C ILE A 230 -14.20 -0.87 3.55
N LEU A 231 -14.87 -1.35 2.49
CA LEU A 231 -16.28 -1.68 2.45
C LEU A 231 -16.51 -3.15 2.77
N VAL A 232 -17.27 -3.41 3.83
CA VAL A 232 -17.72 -4.75 4.23
C VAL A 232 -19.19 -4.91 3.85
N VAL A 233 -19.47 -5.76 2.84
CA VAL A 233 -20.84 -5.93 2.31
C VAL A 233 -21.64 -6.96 3.10
N GLU A 234 -21.12 -8.18 3.23
CA GLU A 234 -21.74 -9.23 4.02
C GLU A 234 -20.64 -10.00 4.76
N ALA A 235 -20.79 -10.19 6.07
CA ALA A 235 -19.86 -10.95 6.88
C ALA A 235 -20.57 -11.57 8.10
N GLY A 236 -20.31 -12.85 8.34
CA GLY A 236 -20.68 -13.49 9.60
C GLY A 236 -19.78 -13.03 10.76
N ALA A 237 -20.18 -13.34 12.00
CA ALA A 237 -19.50 -12.89 13.21
C ALA A 237 -18.02 -13.31 13.32
N LYS A 238 -17.61 -14.40 12.64
CA LYS A 238 -16.22 -14.91 12.59
C LYS A 238 -15.61 -14.82 11.18
N SER A 239 -16.09 -13.89 10.35
CA SER A 239 -15.61 -13.75 8.98
C SER A 239 -14.21 -13.14 8.92
N GLY A 240 -13.38 -13.64 7.99
CA GLY A 240 -12.08 -13.03 7.68
C GLY A 240 -12.18 -11.59 7.17
N ALA A 241 -13.33 -11.18 6.62
CA ALA A 241 -13.58 -9.79 6.22
C ALA A 241 -13.51 -8.82 7.41
N LEU A 242 -13.90 -9.26 8.61
CA LEU A 242 -13.81 -8.44 9.83
C LEU A 242 -12.37 -8.22 10.27
N ILE A 243 -11.47 -9.17 9.96
CA ILE A 243 -10.02 -9.01 10.18
C ILE A 243 -9.50 -7.87 9.30
N THR A 244 -9.94 -7.78 8.05
CA THR A 244 -9.57 -6.66 7.15
C THR A 244 -10.09 -5.33 7.66
N ALA A 245 -11.33 -5.27 8.19
CA ALA A 245 -11.88 -4.06 8.80
C ALA A 245 -11.08 -3.62 10.03
N ASN A 246 -10.63 -4.57 10.88
CA ASN A 246 -9.78 -4.24 12.01
C ASN A 246 -8.42 -3.68 11.56
N PHE A 247 -7.77 -4.28 10.55
CA PHE A 247 -6.54 -3.71 9.99
C PHE A 247 -6.76 -2.31 9.42
N ALA A 248 -7.90 -2.05 8.78
CA ALA A 248 -8.25 -0.71 8.31
C ALA A 248 -8.29 0.31 9.45
N LEU A 249 -8.94 -0.01 10.57
CA LEU A 249 -8.97 0.85 11.76
C LEU A 249 -7.56 1.09 12.33
N GLU A 250 -6.76 0.03 12.50
CA GLU A 250 -5.37 0.12 12.98
C GLU A 250 -4.48 1.00 12.07
N GLN A 251 -4.82 1.08 10.78
CA GLN A 251 -4.10 1.86 9.77
C GLN A 251 -4.73 3.24 9.50
N ASN A 252 -5.68 3.67 10.34
CA ASN A 252 -6.41 4.93 10.19
C ASN A 252 -7.10 5.05 8.82
N ARG A 253 -7.75 3.97 8.38
CA ARG A 253 -8.58 3.92 7.18
C ARG A 253 -10.06 3.93 7.57
N GLU A 254 -10.88 4.47 6.68
CA GLU A 254 -12.33 4.40 6.90
C GLU A 254 -12.82 2.95 6.84
N VAL A 255 -13.82 2.64 7.67
CA VAL A 255 -14.54 1.38 7.58
C VAL A 255 -15.98 1.69 7.24
N PHE A 256 -16.41 1.12 6.12
CA PHE A 256 -17.76 1.21 5.59
C PHE A 256 -18.45 -0.15 5.74
N ALA A 257 -19.72 -0.13 6.09
CA ALA A 257 -20.48 -1.35 6.29
C ALA A 257 -21.88 -1.23 5.70
N VAL A 258 -22.25 -2.21 4.88
CA VAL A 258 -23.60 -2.31 4.32
C VAL A 258 -24.53 -2.88 5.39
N PRO A 259 -25.61 -2.17 5.78
CA PRO A 259 -26.54 -2.69 6.77
C PRO A 259 -27.32 -3.86 6.18
N GLY A 260 -27.74 -4.78 7.04
CA GLY A 260 -28.61 -5.87 6.61
C GLY A 260 -29.55 -6.35 7.70
N SER A 261 -30.40 -7.31 7.33
CA SER A 261 -31.42 -7.85 8.23
C SER A 261 -30.80 -8.43 9.52
N ILE A 262 -31.32 -8.06 10.69
CA ILE A 262 -30.83 -8.54 11.99
C ILE A 262 -30.99 -10.05 12.20
N ILE A 263 -31.86 -10.71 11.42
CA ILE A 263 -32.02 -12.17 11.43
C ILE A 263 -31.07 -12.88 10.44
N SER A 264 -30.39 -12.13 9.57
CA SER A 264 -29.40 -12.70 8.64
C SER A 264 -28.06 -12.87 9.34
N GLN A 265 -27.58 -14.12 9.39
CA GLN A 265 -26.24 -14.43 9.92
C GLN A 265 -25.11 -13.70 9.17
N ARG A 266 -25.33 -13.36 7.89
CA ARG A 266 -24.34 -12.64 7.06
C ARG A 266 -24.34 -11.13 7.27
N SER A 267 -25.31 -10.59 8.00
CA SER A 267 -25.40 -9.16 8.30
C SER A 267 -24.92 -8.83 9.71
N ILE A 268 -24.65 -9.84 10.54
CA ILE A 268 -24.16 -9.64 11.92
C ILE A 268 -22.85 -8.86 11.95
N GLY A 269 -21.89 -9.19 11.07
CA GLY A 269 -20.60 -8.53 11.00
C GLY A 269 -20.74 -7.04 10.65
N PRO A 270 -21.29 -6.68 9.47
CA PRO A 270 -21.49 -5.29 9.08
C PRO A 270 -22.31 -4.50 10.11
N ASN A 271 -23.41 -5.04 10.62
CA ASN A 271 -24.24 -4.35 11.61
C ASN A 271 -23.46 -4.07 12.92
N ARG A 272 -22.60 -4.99 13.36
CA ARG A 272 -21.73 -4.75 14.53
C ARG A 272 -20.64 -3.73 14.26
N LEU A 273 -20.05 -3.72 13.05
CA LEU A 273 -19.12 -2.68 12.66
C LEU A 273 -19.78 -1.30 12.72
N ILE A 274 -21.02 -1.19 12.24
CA ILE A 274 -21.81 0.06 12.33
C ILE A 274 -22.00 0.48 13.79
N GLN A 275 -22.37 -0.45 14.67
CA GLN A 275 -22.47 -0.17 16.11
C GLN A 275 -21.15 0.27 16.74
N GLN A 276 -20.02 -0.16 16.18
CA GLN A 276 -18.67 0.20 16.62
C GLN A 276 -18.14 1.50 15.98
N GLY A 277 -18.97 2.18 15.18
CA GLY A 277 -18.64 3.47 14.57
C GLY A 277 -18.21 3.40 13.10
N ALA A 278 -18.30 2.25 12.44
CA ALA A 278 -18.15 2.20 10.98
C ALA A 278 -19.29 2.99 10.31
N LYS A 279 -18.98 3.68 9.20
CA LYS A 279 -19.97 4.39 8.40
C LYS A 279 -20.96 3.39 7.79
N LEU A 280 -22.24 3.57 8.10
CA LEU A 280 -23.33 2.84 7.45
C LEU A 280 -23.45 3.32 6.01
N VAL A 281 -23.52 2.39 5.06
CA VAL A 281 -23.61 2.67 3.62
C VAL A 281 -24.92 2.19 3.04
N LEU A 282 -25.76 3.12 2.58
CA LEU A 282 -26.99 2.88 1.83
C LEU A 282 -26.76 3.02 0.33
N ASP A 283 -25.86 3.91 -0.08
CA ASP A 283 -25.49 4.15 -1.47
C ASP A 283 -24.03 4.61 -1.63
N LEU A 284 -23.65 4.99 -2.84
CA LEU A 284 -22.28 5.38 -3.14
C LEU A 284 -21.89 6.70 -2.45
N ASP A 285 -22.84 7.62 -2.30
CA ASP A 285 -22.56 8.97 -1.82
C ASP A 285 -22.07 8.93 -0.36
N ASP A 286 -22.62 8.01 0.45
CA ASP A 286 -22.13 7.73 1.81
C ASP A 286 -20.62 7.41 1.87
N ILE A 287 -20.07 6.75 0.84
CA ILE A 287 -18.64 6.45 0.74
C ILE A 287 -17.87 7.68 0.29
N LEU A 288 -18.38 8.37 -0.74
CA LEU A 288 -17.72 9.52 -1.36
C LEU A 288 -17.58 10.69 -0.38
N GLU A 289 -18.61 10.97 0.42
CA GLU A 289 -18.58 12.04 1.43
C GLU A 289 -17.45 11.86 2.44
N GLU A 290 -17.22 10.62 2.92
CA GLU A 290 -16.19 10.34 3.93
C GLU A 290 -14.77 10.38 3.34
N ILE A 291 -14.60 10.00 2.06
CA ILE A 291 -13.29 10.03 1.43
C ILE A 291 -12.95 11.38 0.79
N ALA A 292 -13.94 12.23 0.47
CA ALA A 292 -13.74 13.51 -0.20
C ALA A 292 -12.68 14.41 0.48
N PRO A 293 -12.64 14.56 1.82
CA PRO A 293 -11.59 15.32 2.49
C PRO A 293 -10.18 14.78 2.21
N LYS A 294 -10.05 13.45 2.14
CA LYS A 294 -8.78 12.77 1.83
C LYS A 294 -8.39 12.92 0.36
N LEU A 295 -9.38 13.00 -0.54
CA LEU A 295 -9.16 13.29 -1.97
C LEU A 295 -8.64 14.71 -2.16
N VAL A 296 -9.29 15.71 -1.55
CA VAL A 296 -8.86 17.12 -1.63
C VAL A 296 -7.47 17.31 -1.04
N ALA A 297 -7.20 16.74 0.14
CA ALA A 297 -5.86 16.80 0.75
C ALA A 297 -4.78 16.18 -0.13
N ARG A 298 -5.14 15.13 -0.89
CA ARG A 298 -4.25 14.47 -1.84
C ARG A 298 -4.00 15.33 -3.08
N GLU A 299 -5.04 15.91 -3.68
CA GLU A 299 -4.91 16.81 -4.82
C GLU A 299 -4.06 18.05 -4.50
N MET A 300 -4.18 18.59 -3.27
CA MET A 300 -3.34 19.69 -2.81
C MET A 300 -1.86 19.27 -2.70
N GLN A 301 -1.58 18.04 -2.22
CA GLN A 301 -0.20 17.52 -2.10
C GLN A 301 0.43 17.10 -3.44
N GLU A 302 -0.39 16.60 -4.37
CA GLU A 302 0.03 16.06 -5.67
C GLU A 302 -0.06 17.08 -6.82
N LYS A 303 -0.31 18.35 -6.52
CA LYS A 303 -0.33 19.41 -7.53
C LYS A 303 0.99 19.38 -8.31
N PRO A 304 0.97 19.07 -9.62
CA PRO A 304 2.19 18.91 -10.38
C PRO A 304 2.96 20.22 -10.33
N LEU A 305 4.22 20.11 -9.91
CA LEU A 305 5.20 21.17 -9.99
C LEU A 305 5.22 21.67 -11.44
N PRO A 306 5.08 22.99 -11.69
CA PRO A 306 5.20 23.57 -13.02
C PRO A 306 6.45 23.01 -13.74
N PRO A 307 6.32 22.62 -15.02
CA PRO A 307 7.40 21.95 -15.75
C PRO A 307 8.67 22.80 -15.89
N ASP A 308 8.55 24.13 -15.74
CA ASP A 308 9.67 25.09 -15.84
C ASP A 308 10.43 25.33 -14.52
N LEU A 309 10.23 24.50 -13.49
CA LEU A 309 10.95 24.67 -12.22
C LEU A 309 12.40 24.20 -12.34
N SER A 310 13.32 25.09 -11.96
CA SER A 310 14.75 24.76 -11.84
C SER A 310 14.98 23.70 -10.75
N ASP A 311 16.07 22.95 -10.84
CA ASP A 311 16.42 21.93 -9.82
C ASP A 311 16.61 22.55 -8.43
N ALA A 312 17.02 23.82 -8.37
CA ALA A 312 17.10 24.59 -7.13
C ALA A 312 15.71 24.82 -6.51
N ASP A 313 14.70 25.16 -7.32
CA ASP A 313 13.33 25.38 -6.86
C ASP A 313 12.68 24.06 -6.38
N LYS A 314 12.95 22.95 -7.06
CA LYS A 314 12.48 21.62 -6.65
C LYS A 314 13.07 21.23 -5.28
N SER A 315 14.36 21.46 -5.08
CA SER A 315 15.04 21.18 -3.80
C SER A 315 14.43 21.99 -2.64
N LEU A 316 14.13 23.26 -2.89
CA LEU A 316 13.47 24.15 -1.92
C LEU A 316 12.04 23.66 -1.57
N LEU A 317 11.25 23.28 -2.57
CA LEU A 317 9.88 22.78 -2.36
C LEU A 317 9.81 21.42 -1.65
N ILE A 318 10.84 20.58 -1.79
CA ILE A 318 10.94 19.32 -1.03
C ILE A 318 11.19 19.58 0.46
N ARG A 319 11.85 20.70 0.79
CA ARG A 319 12.17 21.09 2.18
C ARG A 319 11.03 21.83 2.86
N LEU A 320 10.22 22.56 2.10
CA LEU A 320 9.03 23.22 2.62
C LEU A 320 7.89 22.21 2.80
N SER A 321 7.29 22.23 3.98
CA SER A 321 6.09 21.47 4.32
C SER A 321 4.89 22.40 4.51
N ASN A 322 3.77 21.84 4.98
CA ASN A 322 2.61 22.62 5.38
C ASN A 322 2.81 23.32 6.73
N GLU A 323 3.92 23.05 7.44
CA GLU A 323 4.28 23.72 8.68
C GLU A 323 5.11 24.99 8.38
N PRO A 324 4.84 26.12 9.07
CA PRO A 324 5.60 27.35 8.89
C PRO A 324 7.09 27.15 9.19
N CYS A 325 7.95 27.45 8.22
CA CYS A 325 9.41 27.43 8.37
C CYS A 325 9.99 28.84 8.23
N HIS A 326 10.89 29.23 9.14
CA HIS A 326 11.54 30.54 9.08
C HIS A 326 12.65 30.54 8.02
N ILE A 327 12.83 31.67 7.32
CA ILE A 327 13.85 31.78 6.28
C ILE A 327 15.28 31.47 6.76
N ASP A 328 15.63 31.86 7.98
CA ASP A 328 16.97 31.61 8.53
C ASP A 328 17.26 30.11 8.69
N GLN A 329 16.22 29.30 8.95
CA GLN A 329 16.36 27.85 9.01
C GLN A 329 16.64 27.27 7.62
N LEU A 330 15.92 27.75 6.61
CA LEU A 330 16.15 27.34 5.22
C LEU A 330 17.54 27.75 4.71
N VAL A 331 18.04 28.92 5.11
CA VAL A 331 19.40 29.39 4.81
C VAL A 331 20.46 28.42 5.36
N LEU A 332 20.29 27.98 6.62
CA LEU A 332 21.19 27.03 7.27
C LEU A 332 21.16 25.65 6.61
N GLU A 333 19.99 25.19 6.19
CA GLU A 333 19.81 23.84 5.62
C GLU A 333 20.24 23.75 4.15
N LEU A 334 20.11 24.84 3.38
CA LEU A 334 20.40 24.87 1.94
C LEU A 334 21.78 25.45 1.60
N ASP A 335 22.50 25.98 2.59
CA ASP A 335 23.79 26.66 2.41
C ASP A 335 23.73 27.74 1.30
N GLN A 336 22.65 28.52 1.32
CA GLN A 336 22.37 29.57 0.32
C GLN A 336 22.26 30.93 0.97
N SER A 337 22.69 31.97 0.25
CA SER A 337 22.53 33.35 0.74
C SER A 337 21.04 33.72 0.89
N PRO A 338 20.65 34.49 1.93
CA PRO A 338 19.27 34.92 2.13
C PRO A 338 18.65 35.64 0.92
N ALA A 339 19.47 36.40 0.17
CA ALA A 339 19.01 37.13 -1.00
C ALA A 339 18.58 36.21 -2.16
N VAL A 340 19.34 35.15 -2.42
CA VAL A 340 19.01 34.15 -3.45
C VAL A 340 17.75 33.39 -3.05
N LEU A 341 17.66 32.99 -1.78
CA LEU A 341 16.53 32.23 -1.27
C LEU A 341 15.23 33.05 -1.27
N LEU A 342 15.28 34.33 -0.90
CA LEU A 342 14.13 35.24 -1.01
C LEU A 342 13.65 35.38 -2.46
N GLY A 343 14.57 35.47 -3.41
CA GLY A 343 14.22 35.54 -4.83
C GLY A 343 13.51 34.27 -5.34
N GLN A 344 13.96 33.09 -4.89
CA GLN A 344 13.31 31.81 -5.20
C GLN A 344 11.94 31.69 -4.54
N LEU A 345 11.83 31.99 -3.24
CA LEU A 345 10.57 31.95 -2.49
C LEU A 345 9.53 32.90 -3.06
N LEU A 346 9.93 34.12 -3.45
CA LEU A 346 9.03 35.08 -4.11
C LEU A 346 8.52 34.55 -5.45
N ARG A 347 9.39 33.97 -6.27
CA ARG A 347 8.99 33.37 -7.55
C ARG A 347 8.02 32.20 -7.34
N LEU A 348 8.27 31.36 -6.34
CA LEU A 348 7.40 30.24 -5.97
C LEU A 348 6.06 30.68 -5.38
N GLU A 349 6.03 31.83 -4.70
CA GLU A 349 4.80 32.45 -4.23
C GLU A 349 3.96 33.00 -5.39
N LEU A 350 4.60 33.64 -6.37
CA LEU A 350 3.94 34.13 -7.58
C LEU A 350 3.35 33.00 -8.44
N THR A 351 3.94 31.80 -8.40
CA THR A 351 3.39 30.60 -9.06
C THR A 351 2.39 29.83 -8.21
N GLY A 352 2.11 30.29 -6.98
CA GLY A 352 1.11 29.71 -6.09
C GLY A 352 1.53 28.37 -5.46
N LEU A 353 2.84 28.12 -5.33
CA LEU A 353 3.40 26.90 -4.71
C LEU A 353 3.88 27.12 -3.27
N VAL A 354 4.14 28.37 -2.91
CA VAL A 354 4.58 28.78 -1.57
C VAL A 354 3.70 29.94 -1.12
N LYS A 355 3.53 30.08 0.19
CA LYS A 355 2.88 31.24 0.79
C LYS A 355 3.75 31.83 1.89
N GLN A 356 3.98 33.14 1.82
CA GLN A 356 4.60 33.86 2.92
C GLN A 356 3.56 34.17 4.01
N LEU A 357 3.93 33.90 5.25
CA LEU A 357 3.21 34.27 6.46
C LEU A 357 3.96 35.40 7.19
N SER A 358 3.27 36.00 8.16
CA SER A 358 3.88 37.02 9.04
C SER A 358 5.15 36.51 9.71
N GLY A 359 6.15 37.38 9.83
CA GLY A 359 7.42 37.03 10.48
C GLY A 359 8.41 36.26 9.59
N LYS A 360 8.37 36.44 8.26
CA LYS A 360 9.26 35.75 7.29
C LYS A 360 9.21 34.22 7.39
N MET A 361 8.01 33.72 7.68
CA MET A 361 7.70 32.30 7.71
C MET A 361 7.12 31.88 6.36
N PHE A 362 7.46 30.71 5.86
CA PHE A 362 7.00 30.21 4.58
C PHE A 362 6.39 28.81 4.74
N ILE A 363 5.32 28.56 4.00
CA ILE A 363 4.70 27.23 3.87
C ILE A 363 4.61 26.85 2.40
N ARG A 364 4.63 25.54 2.13
CA ARG A 364 4.24 25.00 0.83
C ARG A 364 2.72 24.93 0.73
N LEU A 365 2.19 25.28 -0.45
CA LEU A 365 0.75 25.24 -0.78
C LEU A 365 0.33 23.92 -1.42
#